data_AF-A0A8H9G0E0-F1
#
_entry.id   AF-A0A8H9G0E0-F1
#
_cell.length_a   1.000
_cell.length_b   1.000
_cell.length_c   1.000
_cell.angle_alpha   90.00
_cell.angle_beta   90.00
_cell.angle_gamma   90.00
#
_symmetry.space_group_name_H-M   'P 1'
#
loop_
_entity.id
_entity.type
_entity.pdbx_description
1 polymer ?
#
loop_
_entity_poly.entity_id
_entity_poly.type
_entity_poly.pdbx_seq_one_letter_code
_entity_poly.pdbx_strand_id
1 'polypeptide(L)'
;MLIEMERVIKKVNGQGKDLNPYDSHMTTYINTIVAYSYLYNDYLEELKSDRTERRLRADQFWLENVSKLERNIKTAFKKLVNNRSQFVGQAVQIFDRTIRDKHRINIYGIAEGK
;
A
#
# COMPACT_ATOMS: atom_id res chain seq x y z
N MET A 1 -9.35 14.40 3.57
CA MET A 1 -8.74 13.42 2.65
C MET A 1 -7.72 14.09 1.72
N LEU A 2 -8.15 15.00 0.83
CA LEU A 2 -7.26 15.87 0.03
C LEU A 2 -6.25 16.66 0.89
N ILE A 3 -6.70 17.19 2.03
CA ILE A 3 -5.87 17.97 2.97
C ILE A 3 -4.67 17.19 3.51
N GLU A 4 -4.80 15.87 3.75
CA GLU A 4 -3.72 15.06 4.33
C GLU A 4 -2.69 14.66 3.27
N MET A 5 -3.16 14.35 2.05
CA MET A 5 -2.29 14.12 0.89
C MET A 5 -1.47 15.37 0.58
N GLU A 6 -2.12 16.54 0.54
CA GLU A 6 -1.43 17.81 0.32
C GLU A 6 -0.40 18.13 1.41
N ARG A 7 -0.70 17.81 2.68
CA ARG A 7 0.25 18.02 3.79
C ARG A 7 1.51 17.17 3.60
N VAL A 8 1.37 15.90 3.24
CA VAL A 8 2.51 15.00 3.01
C VAL A 8 3.32 15.46 1.78
N ILE A 9 2.65 15.83 0.68
CA ILE A 9 3.30 16.30 -0.54
C ILE A 9 4.05 17.62 -0.31
N LYS A 10 3.43 18.60 0.35
CA LYS A 10 4.05 19.90 0.67
C LYS A 10 5.29 19.75 1.56
N LYS A 11 5.30 18.76 2.47
CA LYS A 11 6.45 18.46 3.34
C LYS A 11 7.66 17.91 2.57
N VAL A 12 7.43 17.21 1.45
CA VAL A 12 8.48 16.48 0.72
C VAL A 12 9.07 17.32 -0.42
N ASN A 13 8.26 18.13 -1.13
CA ASN A 13 8.69 18.89 -2.32
C ASN A 13 9.55 20.13 -2.05
N GLY A 14 10.01 20.36 -0.82
CA GLY A 14 10.66 21.62 -0.42
C GLY A 14 12.10 21.84 -0.91
N GLN A 15 12.77 20.87 -1.55
CA GLN A 15 14.17 21.05 -1.95
C GLN A 15 14.47 20.34 -3.27
N GLY A 16 14.73 21.13 -4.32
CA GLY A 16 15.18 20.67 -5.62
C GLY A 16 16.50 19.89 -5.50
N LYS A 17 16.45 18.62 -5.87
CA LYS A 17 17.61 17.75 -6.05
C LYS A 17 17.43 17.01 -7.38
N ASP A 18 18.56 16.73 -8.04
CA ASP A 18 18.61 16.06 -9.33
C ASP A 18 17.60 14.91 -9.43
N LEU A 19 16.74 15.00 -10.44
CA LEU A 19 15.66 14.08 -10.68
C LEU A 19 16.28 12.75 -11.11
N ASN A 20 16.41 11.80 -10.17
CA ASN A 20 16.69 10.42 -10.54
C ASN A 20 15.37 9.77 -11.03
N PRO A 21 15.23 9.47 -12.34
CA PRO A 21 14.02 8.82 -12.85
C PRO A 21 13.83 7.40 -12.31
N TYR A 22 14.86 6.82 -11.70
CA TYR A 22 14.87 5.48 -11.12
C TYR A 22 15.04 5.53 -9.59
N ASP A 23 13.94 5.71 -8.87
CA ASP A 23 13.92 5.58 -7.41
C ASP A 23 13.66 4.12 -7.00
N SER A 24 14.68 3.45 -6.48
CA SER A 24 14.58 2.06 -6.02
C SER A 24 13.59 1.87 -4.86
N HIS A 25 13.32 2.91 -4.08
CA HIS A 25 12.28 2.88 -3.05
C HIS A 25 10.88 2.87 -3.68
N MET A 26 10.70 3.53 -4.83
CA MET A 26 9.44 3.50 -5.57
C MET A 26 9.20 2.11 -6.17
N THR A 27 10.22 1.48 -6.75
CA THR A 27 10.14 0.09 -7.21
C THR A 27 9.76 -0.86 -6.07
N THR A 28 10.43 -0.72 -4.92
CA THR A 28 10.12 -1.52 -3.73
C THR A 28 8.66 -1.33 -3.30
N TYR A 29 8.19 -0.08 -3.27
CA TYR A 29 6.83 0.25 -2.91
C TYR A 29 5.80 -0.36 -3.89
N ILE A 30 6.00 -0.20 -5.19
CA ILE A 30 5.13 -0.79 -6.22
C ILE A 30 5.06 -2.31 -6.05
N ASN A 31 6.20 -2.98 -5.80
CA ASN A 31 6.21 -4.43 -5.59
C ASN A 31 5.36 -4.85 -4.38
N THR A 32 5.33 -4.06 -3.31
CA THR A 32 4.45 -4.36 -2.16
C THR A 32 2.96 -4.22 -2.51
N ILE A 33 2.60 -3.22 -3.33
CA ILE A 33 1.22 -3.02 -3.82
C ILE A 33 0.79 -4.16 -4.74
N VAL A 34 1.66 -4.57 -5.67
CA VAL A 34 1.41 -5.68 -6.59
C VAL A 34 1.21 -6.98 -5.81
N ALA A 35 2.10 -7.29 -4.86
CA ALA A 35 1.98 -8.50 -4.04
C ALA A 35 0.67 -8.55 -3.25
N TYR A 36 0.26 -7.43 -2.64
CA TYR A 36 -1.04 -7.35 -1.96
C TYR A 36 -2.19 -7.58 -2.92
N SER A 37 -2.22 -6.85 -4.05
CA SER A 37 -3.32 -6.91 -5.01
C SER A 37 -3.46 -8.29 -5.62
N TYR A 38 -2.34 -8.95 -5.94
CA TYR A 38 -2.32 -10.31 -6.45
C TYR A 38 -2.95 -11.29 -5.46
N LEU A 39 -2.47 -11.32 -4.21
CA LEU A 39 -2.96 -12.24 -3.19
C LEU A 39 -4.41 -11.97 -2.80
N TYR A 40 -4.84 -10.72 -2.80
CA TYR A 40 -6.23 -10.40 -2.55
C TYR A 40 -7.16 -10.86 -3.68
N ASN A 41 -6.76 -10.62 -4.93
CA ASN A 41 -7.55 -11.08 -6.08
C ASN A 41 -7.64 -12.62 -6.09
N ASP A 42 -6.53 -13.31 -5.80
CA ASP A 42 -6.51 -14.78 -5.67
C ASP A 42 -7.48 -15.23 -4.57
N TYR A 43 -7.43 -14.62 -3.39
CA TYR A 43 -8.39 -14.87 -2.31
C TYR A 43 -9.85 -14.66 -2.76
N LEU A 44 -10.16 -13.56 -3.46
CA LEU A 44 -11.51 -13.31 -3.97
C LEU A 44 -11.97 -14.36 -5.00
N GLU A 45 -11.08 -14.85 -5.86
CA GLU A 45 -11.42 -15.91 -6.80
C GLU A 45 -11.66 -17.24 -6.07
N GLU A 46 -10.84 -17.57 -5.07
CA GLU A 46 -11.01 -18.76 -4.24
C GLU A 46 -12.35 -18.77 -3.48
N LEU A 47 -12.80 -17.61 -3.01
CA LEU A 47 -14.10 -17.46 -2.34
C LEU A 47 -15.30 -17.77 -3.24
N LYS A 48 -15.15 -17.66 -4.57
CA LYS A 48 -16.21 -18.00 -5.53
C LYS A 48 -16.32 -19.51 -5.80
N SER A 49 -15.40 -20.32 -5.28
CA SER A 49 -15.44 -21.77 -5.48
C SER A 49 -16.67 -22.39 -4.82
N ASP A 50 -17.30 -23.39 -5.45
CA ASP A 50 -18.38 -24.18 -4.82
C ASP A 50 -17.90 -25.07 -3.68
N ARG A 51 -16.58 -25.34 -3.60
CA ARG A 51 -15.99 -26.21 -2.58
C ARG A 51 -15.75 -25.47 -1.27
N THR A 52 -16.49 -25.83 -0.22
CA THR A 52 -16.38 -25.23 1.12
C THR A 52 -14.96 -25.28 1.68
N GLU A 53 -14.26 -26.40 1.57
CA GLU A 53 -12.88 -26.54 2.05
C GLU A 53 -11.90 -25.59 1.34
N ARG A 54 -12.15 -25.27 0.07
CA ARG A 54 -11.32 -24.35 -0.70
C ARG A 54 -11.51 -22.92 -0.19
N ARG A 55 -12.76 -22.49 0.01
CA ARG A 55 -13.09 -21.18 0.60
C ARG A 55 -12.50 -21.02 2.00
N LEU A 56 -12.65 -22.02 2.87
CA LEU A 56 -12.13 -21.96 4.25
C LEU A 56 -10.60 -21.84 4.31
N ARG A 57 -9.88 -22.59 3.47
CA ARG A 57 -8.41 -22.49 3.40
C ARG A 57 -7.95 -21.14 2.89
N ALA A 58 -8.63 -20.59 1.87
CA ALA A 58 -8.30 -19.28 1.33
C ALA A 58 -8.54 -18.17 2.37
N ASP A 59 -9.63 -18.26 3.15
CA ASP A 59 -9.95 -17.32 4.21
C ASP A 59 -8.92 -17.34 5.35
N GLN A 60 -8.57 -18.54 5.83
CA GLN A 60 -7.52 -18.71 6.83
C GLN A 60 -6.18 -18.15 6.34
N PHE A 61 -5.78 -18.49 5.11
CA PHE A 61 -4.54 -17.99 4.52
C PHE A 61 -4.51 -16.46 4.41
N TRP A 62 -5.62 -15.85 3.98
CA TRP A 62 -5.74 -14.40 3.87
C TRP A 62 -5.60 -13.73 5.24
N LEU A 63 -6.33 -14.22 6.25
CA LEU A 63 -6.29 -13.68 7.62
C LEU A 63 -4.88 -13.75 8.24
N GLU A 64 -4.15 -14.83 7.99
CA GLU A 64 -2.77 -15.00 8.49
C GLU A 64 -1.77 -14.03 7.83
N ASN A 65 -1.99 -13.66 6.56
CA ASN A 65 -1.01 -12.93 5.77
C ASN A 65 -1.31 -11.44 5.61
N VAL A 66 -2.58 -11.03 5.64
CA VAL A 66 -3.01 -9.66 5.31
C VAL A 66 -2.22 -8.63 6.10
N SER A 67 -2.17 -8.78 7.43
CA SER A 67 -1.46 -7.86 8.33
C SER A 67 0.03 -7.67 7.97
N LYS A 68 0.71 -8.73 7.50
CA LYS A 68 2.11 -8.66 7.07
C LYS A 68 2.24 -7.86 5.77
N LEU A 69 1.33 -8.07 4.82
CA LEU A 69 1.29 -7.33 3.57
C LEU A 69 1.03 -5.83 3.82
N GLU A 70 0.09 -5.48 4.71
CA GLU A 70 -0.19 -4.06 5.05
C GLU A 70 1.03 -3.38 5.69
N ARG A 71 1.73 -4.09 6.60
CA ARG A 71 2.97 -3.61 7.20
C ARG A 71 4.08 -3.39 6.17
N ASN A 72 4.18 -4.26 5.15
CA ASN A 72 5.16 -4.11 4.09
C ASN A 72 4.90 -2.85 3.26
N ILE A 73 3.64 -2.61 2.86
CA ILE A 73 3.23 -1.39 2.16
C ILE A 73 3.58 -0.15 2.99
N LYS A 74 3.16 -0.13 4.27
CA LYS A 74 3.42 1.00 5.18
C LYS A 74 4.91 1.26 5.36
N THR A 75 5.72 0.20 5.46
CA THR A 75 7.17 0.31 5.62
C THR A 75 7.84 0.84 4.36
N ALA A 76 7.43 0.36 3.18
CA ALA A 76 7.94 0.85 1.90
C ALA A 76 7.56 2.33 1.67
N PHE A 77 6.32 2.71 2.00
CA PHE A 77 5.87 4.09 1.92
C PHE A 77 6.66 5.01 2.85
N LYS A 78 6.91 4.60 4.10
CA LYS A 78 7.76 5.35 5.04
C LYS A 78 9.16 5.58 4.48
N LYS A 79 9.74 4.59 3.78
CA LYS A 79 11.05 4.75 3.14
C LYS A 79 11.01 5.82 2.03
N LEU A 80 9.94 5.89 1.23
CA LEU A 80 9.78 6.96 0.24
C LEU A 80 9.74 8.34 0.90
N VAL A 81 8.94 8.48 1.97
CA VAL A 81 8.81 9.75 2.69
C VAL A 81 10.12 10.17 3.36
N ASN A 82 10.80 9.23 4.04
CA ASN A 82 12.03 9.51 4.77
C ASN A 82 13.19 9.88 3.83
N ASN A 83 13.24 9.28 2.64
CA ASN A 83 14.23 9.63 1.62
C ASN A 83 13.82 10.85 0.78
N ARG A 84 12.70 11.51 1.13
CA ARG A 84 12.16 12.66 0.41
C ARG A 84 12.01 12.38 -1.10
N SER A 85 11.53 11.18 -1.42
CA SER A 85 11.31 10.78 -2.80
C SER A 85 10.35 11.75 -3.49
N GLN A 86 10.70 12.18 -4.69
CA GLN A 86 9.82 12.96 -5.56
C GLN A 86 8.50 12.22 -5.90
N PHE A 87 8.49 10.89 -5.77
CA PHE A 87 7.36 10.04 -6.13
C PHE A 87 6.38 9.83 -4.97
N VAL A 88 6.56 10.45 -3.80
CA VAL A 88 5.64 10.30 -2.67
C VAL A 88 4.19 10.61 -3.07
N GLY A 89 3.95 11.67 -3.86
CA GLY A 89 2.60 11.99 -4.34
C GLY A 89 2.00 10.88 -5.22
N GLN A 90 2.79 10.32 -6.14
CA GLN A 90 2.37 9.20 -6.98
C GLN A 90 2.12 7.94 -6.18
N ALA A 91 2.96 7.65 -5.18
CA ALA A 91 2.80 6.51 -4.29
C ALA A 91 1.46 6.55 -3.55
N VAL A 92 1.05 7.73 -3.08
CA VAL A 92 -0.27 7.93 -2.44
C VAL A 92 -1.40 7.68 -3.44
N GLN A 93 -1.31 8.24 -4.65
CA GLN A 93 -2.34 8.02 -5.69
C GLN A 93 -2.48 6.54 -6.07
N ILE A 94 -1.36 5.82 -6.17
CA ILE A 94 -1.36 4.37 -6.42
C ILE A 94 -2.07 3.65 -5.27
N PHE A 95 -1.73 3.96 -4.02
CA PHE A 95 -2.37 3.35 -2.85
C PHE A 95 -3.88 3.53 -2.86
N ASP A 96 -4.34 4.77 -3.01
CA ASP A 96 -5.76 5.09 -2.94
C ASP A 96 -6.53 4.33 -4.04
N ARG A 97 -6.01 4.30 -5.28
CA ARG A 97 -6.65 3.66 -6.43
C ARG A 97 -6.60 2.12 -6.43
N THR A 98 -5.58 1.52 -5.82
CA THR A 98 -5.35 0.06 -5.92
C THR A 98 -5.78 -0.69 -4.68
N ILE A 99 -5.66 -0.08 -3.50
CA ILE A 99 -5.87 -0.74 -2.22
C ILE A 99 -7.10 -0.16 -1.52
N ARG A 100 -7.19 1.16 -1.40
CA ARG A 100 -8.13 1.82 -0.48
C ARG A 100 -9.59 1.78 -0.93
N ASP A 101 -9.85 1.87 -2.24
CA ASP A 101 -11.21 1.69 -2.78
C ASP A 101 -11.74 0.25 -2.58
N LYS A 102 -10.91 -0.67 -2.06
CA LYS A 102 -11.28 -2.07 -1.81
C LYS A 102 -11.01 -2.55 -0.37
N HIS A 103 -10.32 -1.80 0.52
CA HIS A 103 -9.80 -2.34 1.81
C HIS A 103 -9.60 -1.37 2.99
N ARG A 104 -9.39 -1.99 4.17
CA ARG A 104 -9.21 -1.47 5.54
C ARG A 104 -7.89 -0.74 5.86
N ILE A 105 -6.97 -0.50 4.91
CA ILE A 105 -5.61 -0.03 5.24
C ILE A 105 -5.53 1.50 5.39
N ASN A 106 -4.92 1.97 6.48
CA ASN A 106 -4.49 3.36 6.68
C ASN A 106 -2.95 3.48 6.69
N ILE A 107 -2.38 3.97 5.57
CA ILE A 107 -0.93 4.19 5.43
C ILE A 107 -0.45 5.54 6.00
N TYR A 108 -1.37 6.44 6.35
CA TYR A 108 -1.05 7.83 6.74
C TYR A 108 -0.56 7.96 8.20
N GLY A 109 -0.63 6.90 8.99
CA GLY A 109 0.03 6.83 10.29
C GLY A 109 -0.57 7.70 11.39
N ILE A 110 -1.81 8.17 11.25
CA ILE A 110 -2.58 8.65 12.40
C ILE A 110 -3.02 7.40 13.15
N ALA A 111 -2.44 7.16 14.33
CA ALA A 111 -3.01 6.22 15.28
C ALA A 111 -4.48 6.60 15.46
N GLU A 112 -5.40 5.67 15.21
CA GLU A 112 -6.76 5.82 15.71
C GLU A 112 -6.64 5.97 17.22
N GLY A 113 -6.87 7.19 17.68
CA GLY A 113 -6.77 7.54 19.08
C GLY A 113 -7.95 6.92 19.81
N LYS A 114 -7.57 6.08 20.80
CA LYS A 114 -8.34 5.55 21.93
C LYS A 114 -9.23 4.35 21.64
#